data_AF-A0A7K7PZ64-F1
#
_entry.id   AF-A0A7K7PZ64-F1
#
_cell.length_a   1.000
_cell.length_b   1.000
_cell.length_c   1.000
_cell.angle_alpha   90.00
_cell.angle_beta   90.00
_cell.angle_gamma   90.00
#
_symmetry.space_group_name_H-M   'P 1'
#
loop_
_entity.id
_entity.type
_entity.pdbx_description
1 polymer ?
#
loop_
_entity_poly.entity_id
_entity_poly.type
_entity_poly.pdbx_seq_one_letter_code
_entity_poly.pdbx_strand_id
1 'polypeptide(L)'
;EQKKICLSSWRIKVLPGNTAICVEGKRRDMRQMLWHSSAITERITHSQVRTSSGNVYQLQGRIDSAAMKSEGFPYRFIKIFSYGFSRRWKDHVEEFLEERRR
;
A
#
# COMPACT_ATOMS: atom_id res chain seq x y z
N GLU A 1 1.65 15.95 17.74
CA GLU A 1 2.57 15.36 16.73
C GLU A 1 1.91 14.14 16.07
N GLN A 2 1.93 14.01 14.74
CA GLN A 2 1.43 12.80 14.06
C GLN A 2 2.47 11.69 14.17
N LYS A 3 2.17 10.62 14.91
CA LYS A 3 3.06 9.46 15.06
C LYS A 3 3.22 8.75 13.71
N LYS A 4 4.44 8.74 13.17
CA LYS A 4 4.76 8.05 11.91
C LYS A 4 4.97 6.57 12.18
N ILE A 5 4.13 5.72 11.59
CA ILE A 5 4.22 4.27 11.73
C ILE A 5 5.13 3.72 10.65
N CYS A 6 6.22 3.04 11.02
CA CYS A 6 7.13 2.43 10.04
C CYS A 6 6.69 1.01 9.68
N LEU A 7 6.44 0.77 8.40
CA LEU A 7 6.16 -0.56 7.83
C LEU A 7 7.33 -1.02 6.97
N SER A 8 7.83 -2.22 7.25
CA SER A 8 8.83 -2.93 6.45
C SER A 8 8.22 -4.16 5.79
N SER A 9 8.85 -4.71 4.75
CA SER A 9 8.29 -5.83 3.97
C SER A 9 6.85 -5.53 3.55
N TRP A 10 6.63 -4.32 3.04
CA TRP A 10 5.29 -3.79 2.83
C TRP A 10 4.74 -4.23 1.48
N ARG A 11 3.42 -4.37 1.39
CA ARG A 11 2.69 -4.72 0.17
C ARG A 11 1.35 -4.01 0.12
N ILE A 12 0.72 -4.01 -1.04
CA ILE A 12 -0.62 -3.46 -1.23
C ILE A 12 -1.63 -4.60 -1.15
N LYS A 13 -2.76 -4.35 -0.48
CA LYS A 13 -3.96 -5.18 -0.58
C LYS A 13 -5.16 -4.37 -1.01
N VAL A 14 -6.09 -5.06 -1.65
CA VAL A 14 -7.40 -4.52 -2.02
C VAL A 14 -8.36 -4.73 -0.87
N LEU A 15 -9.09 -3.68 -0.49
CA LEU A 15 -10.14 -3.77 0.51
C LEU A 15 -11.38 -4.49 -0.06
N PRO A 16 -12.23 -5.08 0.80
CA PRO A 16 -13.43 -5.77 0.35
C PRO A 16 -14.29 -4.93 -0.59
N GLY A 17 -14.83 -5.57 -1.64
CA GLY A 17 -15.64 -4.91 -2.66
C GLY A 17 -14.84 -4.14 -3.71
N ASN A 18 -13.51 -4.33 -3.78
CA ASN A 18 -12.63 -3.65 -4.75
C ASN A 18 -12.80 -2.13 -4.73
N THR A 19 -12.99 -1.53 -3.55
CA THR A 19 -13.33 -0.10 -3.40
C THR A 19 -12.11 0.78 -3.19
N ALA A 20 -11.09 0.26 -2.51
CA ALA A 20 -9.88 1.00 -2.18
C ALA A 20 -8.73 0.02 -1.89
N ILE A 21 -7.54 0.57 -1.68
CA ILE A 21 -6.36 -0.21 -1.29
C ILE A 21 -5.90 0.14 0.12
N CYS A 22 -5.29 -0.81 0.81
CA CYS A 22 -4.55 -0.62 2.05
C CYS A 22 -3.10 -1.09 1.89
N VAL A 23 -2.23 -0.73 2.85
CA VAL A 23 -0.88 -1.30 2.94
C VAL A 23 -0.82 -2.30 4.08
N GLU A 24 -0.14 -3.41 3.83
CA GLU A 24 0.19 -4.41 4.83
C GLU A 24 1.71 -4.50 4.97
N GLY A 25 2.19 -4.95 6.12
CA GLY A 25 3.61 -5.20 6.33
C GLY A 25 3.97 -5.43 7.79
N LYS A 26 5.27 -5.50 8.07
CA LYS A 26 5.80 -5.66 9.42
C LYS A 26 5.97 -4.29 10.09
N ARG A 27 5.24 -4.08 11.17
CA ARG A 27 5.20 -2.81 11.89
C ARG A 27 6.33 -2.72 12.91
N ARG A 28 7.22 -1.73 12.76
CA ARG A 28 8.46 -1.64 13.55
C ARG A 28 8.23 -1.43 15.05
N ASP A 29 7.25 -0.59 15.40
CA ASP A 29 6.91 -0.29 16.80
C ASP A 29 6.16 -1.43 17.51
N MET A 30 5.66 -2.43 16.76
CA MET A 30 4.98 -3.60 17.30
C MET A 30 5.82 -4.88 17.10
N ARG A 31 7.13 -4.81 17.37
CA ARG A 31 8.05 -5.97 17.27
C ARG A 31 7.98 -6.69 15.92
N GLN A 32 7.82 -5.93 14.82
CA GLN A 32 7.73 -6.46 13.45
C GLN A 32 6.52 -7.39 13.21
N MET A 33 5.46 -7.27 14.02
CA MET A 33 4.19 -7.97 13.79
C MET A 33 3.61 -7.60 12.42
N LEU A 34 3.00 -8.59 11.76
CA LEU A 34 2.23 -8.37 10.55
C LEU A 34 1.01 -7.52 10.89
N TRP A 35 0.87 -6.43 10.16
CA TRP A 35 -0.17 -5.43 10.36
C TRP A 35 -0.71 -4.98 9.01
N HIS A 36 -1.98 -4.58 8.97
CA HIS A 36 -2.59 -3.94 7.82
C HIS A 36 -3.19 -2.59 8.21
N SER A 37 -3.11 -1.62 7.30
CA SER A 37 -3.68 -0.30 7.50
C SER A 37 -5.16 -0.24 7.11
N SER A 38 -5.82 0.89 7.39
CA SER A 38 -7.06 1.26 6.71
C SER A 38 -6.78 1.77 5.29
N ALA A 39 -7.82 2.16 4.54
CA ALA A 39 -7.71 2.65 3.17
C ALA A 39 -6.66 3.76 3.04
N ILE A 40 -5.77 3.67 2.05
CA ILE A 40 -4.87 4.76 1.68
C ILE A 40 -5.67 5.85 0.99
N THR A 41 -5.58 7.08 1.50
CA THR A 41 -6.34 8.23 0.98
C THR A 41 -5.44 9.26 0.33
N GLU A 42 -4.22 9.44 0.85
CA GLU A 42 -3.31 10.48 0.39
C GLU A 42 -1.86 10.04 0.35
N ARG A 43 -1.11 10.65 -0.56
CA ARG A 43 0.34 10.54 -0.67
C ARG A 43 0.97 11.79 -0.08
N ILE A 44 1.82 11.63 0.92
CA ILE A 44 2.65 12.72 1.48
C ILE A 44 3.97 12.76 0.70
N THR A 45 4.67 11.62 0.60
CA THR A 45 5.85 11.44 -0.24
C THR A 45 5.76 10.10 -0.97
N HIS A 46 6.75 9.75 -1.79
CA HIS A 46 6.73 8.46 -2.48
C HIS A 46 6.72 7.27 -1.49
N SER A 47 7.35 7.43 -0.33
CA SER A 47 7.40 6.41 0.72
C SER A 47 6.49 6.70 1.92
N GLN A 48 5.66 7.76 1.87
CA GLN A 48 4.78 8.14 2.97
C GLN A 48 3.35 8.33 2.49
N VAL A 49 2.45 7.60 3.12
CA VAL A 49 1.03 7.61 2.80
C VAL A 49 0.20 7.85 4.05
N ARG A 50 -0.92 8.55 3.88
CA ARG A 50 -1.92 8.76 4.91
C ARG A 50 -3.12 7.87 4.63
N THR A 51 -3.68 7.33 5.70
CA THR A 51 -4.87 6.49 5.66
C THR A 51 -6.12 7.24 6.07
N SER A 52 -7.29 6.69 5.77
CA SER A 52 -8.60 7.23 6.17
C SER A 52 -8.75 7.43 7.68
N SER A 53 -8.06 6.63 8.50
CA SER A 53 -8.01 6.78 9.96
C SER A 53 -7.10 7.94 10.45
N GLY A 54 -6.49 8.70 9.54
CA GLY A 54 -5.57 9.80 9.86
C GLY A 54 -4.13 9.36 10.16
N ASN A 55 -3.85 8.05 10.21
CA ASN A 55 -2.51 7.53 10.44
C ASN A 55 -1.59 7.75 9.23
N VAL A 56 -0.31 8.04 9.52
CA VAL A 56 0.73 8.21 8.50
C VAL A 56 1.69 7.03 8.57
N TYR A 57 1.82 6.33 7.45
CA TYR A 57 2.71 5.18 7.31
C TYR A 57 3.94 5.54 6.49
N GLN A 58 5.12 5.27 7.05
CA GLN A 58 6.40 5.31 6.37
C GLN A 58 6.72 3.90 5.85
N LEU A 59 6.73 3.75 4.54
CA LEU A 59 7.07 2.52 3.84
C LEU A 59 8.60 2.43 3.74
N GLN A 60 9.17 1.34 4.25
CA GLN A 60 10.60 1.10 4.24
C GLN A 60 10.96 -0.09 3.37
N GLY A 61 11.96 0.13 2.53
CA GLY A 61 12.39 -0.85 1.53
C GLY A 61 11.44 -0.89 0.33
N ARG A 62 11.68 -1.88 -0.53
CA ARG A 62 10.86 -2.13 -1.72
C ARG A 62 9.59 -2.86 -1.33
N ILE A 63 8.59 -2.74 -2.19
CA ILE A 63 7.36 -3.53 -2.09
C ILE A 63 7.69 -5.01 -2.18
N ASP A 64 6.98 -5.84 -1.42
CA ASP A 64 7.06 -7.30 -1.48
C ASP A 64 6.38 -7.81 -2.76
N SER A 65 7.10 -7.68 -3.87
CA SER A 65 6.63 -8.06 -5.20
C SER A 65 6.40 -9.56 -5.34
N ALA A 66 7.15 -10.38 -4.61
CA ALA A 66 7.01 -11.83 -4.61
C ALA A 66 5.67 -12.24 -3.99
N ALA A 67 5.35 -11.70 -2.82
CA ALA A 67 4.07 -11.94 -2.16
C ALA A 67 2.89 -11.46 -3.02
N MET A 68 2.97 -10.24 -3.57
CA MET A 68 1.91 -9.71 -4.43
C MET A 68 1.70 -10.54 -5.70
N LYS A 69 2.79 -11.01 -6.33
CA LYS A 69 2.68 -11.88 -7.50
C LYS A 69 2.00 -13.20 -7.15
N SER A 70 2.33 -13.78 -5.99
CA SER A 70 1.68 -15.00 -5.50
C SER A 70 0.19 -14.80 -5.17
N GLU A 71 -0.21 -13.59 -4.77
CA GLU A 71 -1.61 -13.20 -4.55
C GLU A 71 -2.35 -12.83 -5.86
N GLY A 72 -1.70 -13.00 -7.01
CA GLY A 72 -2.31 -12.79 -8.32
C GLY A 72 -2.38 -11.33 -8.75
N PHE A 73 -1.55 -10.44 -8.19
CA PHE A 73 -1.43 -9.08 -8.71
C PHE A 73 -0.66 -9.05 -10.04
N PRO A 74 -1.14 -8.30 -11.05
CA PRO A 74 -0.43 -8.13 -12.31
C PRO A 74 0.96 -7.51 -12.10
N TYR A 75 1.96 -8.02 -12.81
CA TYR A 75 3.33 -7.50 -12.73
C TYR A 75 3.40 -5.99 -13.06
N ARG A 76 2.60 -5.52 -14.03
CA ARG A 76 2.52 -4.10 -14.40
C ARG A 76 2.09 -3.25 -13.20
N PHE A 77 1.08 -3.69 -12.46
CA PHE A 77 0.61 -3.01 -11.26
C PHE A 77 1.70 -2.95 -10.18
N ILE A 78 2.34 -4.08 -9.87
CA ILE A 78 3.41 -4.15 -8.85
C ILE A 78 4.58 -3.22 -9.22
N LYS A 79 4.94 -3.16 -10.51
CA LYS A 79 6.06 -2.35 -11.00
C LYS A 79 5.85 -0.86 -10.75
N ILE A 80 4.61 -0.36 -10.83
CA ILE A 80 4.27 1.05 -10.56
C ILE A 80 4.66 1.44 -9.13
N PHE A 81 4.55 0.52 -8.17
CA PHE A 81 4.81 0.76 -6.75
C PHE A 81 6.22 0.35 -6.29
N SER A 82 7.11 -0.05 -7.21
CA SER A 82 8.46 -0.53 -6.86
C SER A 82 9.31 0.51 -6.12
N TYR A 83 9.04 1.79 -6.34
CA TYR A 83 9.67 2.93 -5.67
C TYR A 83 8.70 3.69 -4.74
N GLY A 84 7.62 3.01 -4.32
CA GLY A 84 6.54 3.59 -3.53
C GLY A 84 5.44 4.23 -4.39
N PHE A 85 4.69 5.16 -3.81
CA PHE A 85 3.52 5.77 -4.42
C PHE A 85 3.94 6.93 -5.34
N SER A 86 3.68 6.79 -6.65
CA SER A 86 3.87 7.87 -7.62
C SER A 86 2.83 8.99 -7.41
N ARG A 87 2.97 10.16 -8.06
CA ARG A 87 1.93 11.21 -7.97
C ARG A 87 0.58 10.77 -8.56
N ARG A 88 0.61 9.85 -9.52
CA ARG A 88 -0.54 9.31 -10.24
C ARG A 88 -0.98 7.94 -9.72
N TRP A 89 -0.58 7.59 -8.49
CA TRP A 89 -0.90 6.29 -7.91
C TRP A 89 -2.40 6.02 -7.86
N LYS A 90 -3.23 7.07 -7.66
CA LYS A 90 -4.69 6.96 -7.63
C LYS A 90 -5.23 6.48 -8.97
N ASP A 91 -4.79 7.09 -10.08
CA ASP A 91 -5.19 6.68 -11.44
C ASP A 91 -4.91 5.19 -11.67
N HIS A 92 -3.71 4.74 -11.31
CA HIS A 92 -3.31 3.34 -11.47
C HIS A 92 -4.06 2.37 -10.56
N VAL A 93 -4.48 2.82 -9.38
CA VAL A 93 -5.33 2.03 -8.48
C VAL A 93 -6.74 1.95 -9.02
N GLU A 94 -7.31 3.07 -9.49
CA GLU A 94 -8.67 3.07 -10.04
C GLU A 94 -8.76 2.17 -11.27
N GLU A 95 -7.83 2.32 -12.22
CA GLU A 95 -7.71 1.45 -13.40
C GLU A 95 -7.65 -0.03 -13.00
N PHE A 96 -6.81 -0.38 -12.03
CA PHE A 96 -6.69 -1.74 -11.53
C PHE A 96 -7.97 -2.26 -10.84
N LEU A 97 -8.67 -1.42 -10.08
CA LEU A 97 -9.91 -1.79 -9.41
C LEU A 97 -11.07 -1.95 -10.39
N GLU A 98 -11.16 -1.09 -11.41
CA GLU A 98 -12.12 -1.21 -12.50
C GLU A 98 -11.92 -2.51 -13.29
N GLU A 99 -10.67 -2.87 -13.62
CA GLU A 99 -10.34 -4.15 -14.26
C GLU A 99 -10.78 -5.37 -13.42
N ARG A 100 -10.79 -5.24 -12.09
CA ARG A 100 -11.23 -6.30 -11.16
C ARG A 100 -12.72 -6.35 -10.91
N ARG A 101 -13.48 -5.31 -11.27
CA ARG A 101 -14.95 -5.27 -11.17
C ARG A 101 -15.64 -5.78 -12.44
N ARG A 102 -14.92 -5.78 -13.57
CA ARG A 102 -15.36 -6.37 -14.85
C ARG A 102 -15.30 -7.89 -14.79
#